data_AF-A0A0L0D062-F1
#
_entry.id   AF-A0A0L0D062-F1
#
_cell.length_a   1.000
_cell.length_b   1.000
_cell.length_c   1.000
_cell.angle_alpha   90.00
_cell.angle_beta   90.00
_cell.angle_gamma   90.00
#
_symmetry.space_group_name_H-M   'P 1'
#
loop_
_entity.id
_entity.type
_entity.pdbx_description
1 polymer ?
#
loop_
_entity_poly.entity_id
_entity_poly.type
_entity_poly.pdbx_seq_one_letter_code
_entity_poly.pdbx_strand_id
1 'polypeptide(L)'
;MYKTKIPIAIEVDGPSHFYANSNRYTTYTKLKHRILTKLGYNVIHISYIDWRKLRNKSEREEFILKKLKEKNDEFLDDEDRTYYNERMNMIKDDYVKYMNDKKASTN
;
A
#
# COMPACT_ATOMS: atom_id res chain seq x y z
N MET A 1 9.94 26.81 -5.21
CA MET A 1 9.94 25.39 -4.81
C MET A 1 9.59 24.56 -6.03
N TYR A 2 10.56 23.84 -6.62
CA TYR A 2 10.30 23.03 -7.82
C TYR A 2 9.51 21.77 -7.43
N LYS A 3 8.40 21.53 -8.13
CA LYS A 3 7.60 20.31 -7.99
C LYS A 3 8.38 19.18 -8.66
N THR A 4 9.13 18.40 -7.89
CA THR A 4 9.81 17.22 -8.41
C THR A 4 8.77 16.23 -8.93
N LYS A 5 8.97 15.72 -10.14
CA LYS A 5 8.07 14.73 -10.74
C LYS A 5 8.19 13.43 -9.94
N ILE A 6 7.10 13.02 -9.31
CA ILE A 6 7.01 11.74 -8.59
C ILE A 6 7.20 10.61 -9.61
N PRO A 7 8.19 9.72 -9.46
CA PRO A 7 8.38 8.60 -10.37
C PRO A 7 7.21 7.61 -10.25
N ILE A 8 6.78 7.04 -11.38
CA ILE A 8 5.69 6.06 -11.42
C ILE A 8 6.31 4.68 -11.61
N ALA A 9 5.91 3.72 -10.79
CA ALA A 9 6.20 2.29 -10.97
C ALA A 9 4.90 1.58 -11.32
N ILE A 10 4.90 0.78 -12.38
CA ILE A 10 3.74 -0.03 -12.79
C ILE A 10 4.09 -1.50 -12.54
N GLU A 11 3.35 -2.14 -11.65
CA GLU A 11 3.47 -3.57 -11.37
C GLU A 11 2.39 -4.35 -12.11
N VAL A 12 2.78 -5.41 -12.83
CA VAL A 12 1.86 -6.32 -13.49
C VAL A 12 1.68 -7.55 -12.60
N ASP A 13 0.59 -7.59 -11.87
CA ASP A 13 0.37 -8.57 -10.81
C ASP A 13 -0.22 -9.85 -11.36
N GLY A 14 0.63 -10.85 -11.59
CA GLY A 14 0.21 -12.22 -11.94
C GLY A 14 -0.41 -12.98 -10.75
N PRO A 15 -0.90 -14.22 -10.97
CA PRO A 15 -1.53 -15.04 -9.92
C PRO A 15 -0.73 -15.17 -8.62
N SER A 16 0.60 -15.22 -8.68
CA SER A 16 1.48 -15.34 -7.52
C SER A 16 1.48 -14.13 -6.58
N HIS A 17 0.93 -12.99 -7.00
CA HIS A 17 0.81 -11.80 -6.16
C HIS A 17 -0.36 -11.91 -5.17
N PHE A 18 -1.23 -12.91 -5.33
CA PHE A 18 -2.44 -13.11 -4.55
C PHE A 18 -2.37 -14.42 -3.76
N TYR A 19 -3.05 -14.46 -2.61
CA TYR A 19 -3.26 -15.73 -1.91
C TYR A 19 -4.16 -16.66 -2.75
N ALA A 20 -3.93 -17.98 -2.62
CA ALA A 20 -4.75 -18.98 -3.30
C ALA A 20 -6.24 -18.78 -2.97
N ASN A 21 -7.09 -18.88 -4.00
CA ASN A 21 -8.55 -18.70 -3.90
C ASN A 21 -8.97 -17.35 -3.30
N SER A 22 -8.17 -16.30 -3.47
CA SER A 22 -8.46 -14.97 -2.96
C SER A 22 -8.01 -13.88 -3.93
N ASN A 23 -8.66 -12.71 -3.85
CA ASN A 23 -8.19 -11.49 -4.50
C ASN A 23 -7.33 -10.64 -3.55
N ARG A 24 -6.98 -11.16 -2.37
CA ARG A 24 -6.09 -10.49 -1.42
C ARG A 24 -4.64 -10.66 -1.83
N TYR A 25 -3.91 -9.55 -1.88
CA TYR A 25 -2.47 -9.56 -2.12
C TYR A 25 -1.73 -10.31 -1.02
N THR A 26 -0.64 -10.98 -1.39
CA THR A 26 0.27 -11.61 -0.43
C THR A 26 0.99 -10.56 0.42
N THR A 27 1.45 -10.96 1.61
CA THR A 27 2.27 -10.09 2.47
C THR A 27 3.54 -9.61 1.75
N TYR A 28 4.13 -10.44 0.88
CA TYR A 28 5.30 -10.07 0.09
C TYR A 28 5.00 -8.90 -0.87
N THR A 29 3.91 -8.99 -1.64
CA THR A 29 3.48 -7.91 -2.54
C THR A 29 3.16 -6.63 -1.77
N LYS A 30 2.45 -6.74 -0.65
CA LYS A 30 2.13 -5.60 0.24
C LYS A 30 3.39 -4.93 0.78
N LEU A 31 4.39 -5.69 1.22
CA LEU A 31 5.66 -5.17 1.73
C LEU A 31 6.43 -4.43 0.62
N LYS A 32 6.53 -5.02 -0.56
CA LYS A 32 7.21 -4.42 -1.72
C LYS A 32 6.57 -3.08 -2.10
N HIS A 33 5.24 -3.04 -2.21
CA HIS A 33 4.47 -1.81 -2.47
C HIS A 33 4.77 -0.72 -1.43
N ARG A 34 4.74 -1.10 -0.15
CA ARG A 34 5.01 -0.20 0.98
C ARG A 34 6.43 0.38 0.93
N ILE A 35 7.42 -0.43 0.57
CA ILE A 35 8.81 0.04 0.43
C ILE A 35 8.91 1.05 -0.72
N LEU A 36 8.37 0.74 -1.88
CA LEU A 36 8.42 1.62 -3.05
C LEU A 36 7.69 2.95 -2.83
N THR A 37 6.51 2.90 -2.20
CA THR A 37 5.75 4.12 -1.85
C THR A 37 6.51 4.98 -0.83
N LYS A 38 7.15 4.37 0.18
CA LYS A 38 8.05 5.08 1.12
C LYS A 38 9.30 5.68 0.45
N LEU A 39 9.80 5.06 -0.62
CA LEU A 39 10.88 5.62 -1.45
C LEU A 39 10.43 6.76 -2.37
N GLY A 40 9.14 7.12 -2.34
CA GLY A 40 8.60 8.25 -3.09
C GLY A 40 8.07 7.90 -4.48
N TYR A 41 7.83 6.61 -4.77
CA TYR A 41 7.19 6.20 -6.01
C TYR A 41 5.65 6.26 -5.89
N ASN A 42 4.98 6.63 -6.98
CA ASN A 42 3.57 6.30 -7.17
C ASN A 42 3.49 4.90 -7.79
N VAL A 43 3.14 3.90 -6.97
CA VAL A 43 3.12 2.48 -7.37
C VAL A 43 1.71 2.09 -7.82
N ILE A 44 1.56 1.70 -9.08
CA ILE A 44 0.29 1.31 -9.68
C ILE A 44 0.29 -0.20 -9.91
N HIS A 45 -0.70 -0.87 -9.33
CA HIS A 45 -0.92 -2.30 -9.48
C HIS A 45 -1.92 -2.60 -10.60
N ILE A 46 -1.51 -3.44 -11.55
CA ILE A 46 -2.31 -3.94 -12.66
C ILE A 46 -2.61 -5.42 -12.39
N SER A 47 -3.70 -5.66 -11.66
CA SER A 47 -4.17 -7.00 -11.32
C SER A 47 -4.53 -7.83 -12.55
N TYR A 48 -3.97 -9.05 -12.67
CA TYR A 48 -4.40 -9.99 -13.71
C TYR A 48 -5.89 -10.36 -13.60
N ILE A 49 -6.48 -10.26 -12.41
CA ILE A 49 -7.89 -10.59 -12.15
C ILE A 49 -8.79 -9.59 -12.87
N ASP A 50 -8.48 -8.30 -12.74
CA ASP A 50 -9.24 -7.24 -13.40
C ASP A 50 -8.88 -7.14 -14.89
N TRP A 51 -7.60 -7.28 -15.23
CA TRP A 51 -7.12 -7.24 -16.60
C TRP A 51 -7.79 -8.30 -17.49
N ARG A 52 -7.99 -9.53 -16.96
CA ARG A 52 -8.66 -10.61 -17.70
C ARG A 52 -10.14 -10.37 -17.97
N LYS A 53 -10.80 -9.45 -17.24
CA LYS A 53 -12.20 -9.08 -17.49
C LYS A 53 -12.34 -8.17 -18.71
N LEU A 54 -11.25 -7.53 -19.15
CA LEU A 54 -11.22 -6.59 -20.27
C LEU A 54 -11.08 -7.35 -21.59
N ARG A 55 -12.04 -7.13 -22.50
CA ARG A 55 -12.21 -7.87 -23.75
C ARG A 55 -11.48 -7.23 -24.93
N ASN A 56 -11.42 -5.89 -24.96
CA ASN A 56 -10.89 -5.16 -26.11
C ASN A 56 -9.80 -4.14 -25.73
N LYS A 57 -9.15 -3.59 -26.75
CA LYS A 57 -8.05 -2.63 -26.59
C LYS A 57 -8.51 -1.33 -25.91
N SER A 58 -9.69 -0.83 -26.28
CA SER A 58 -10.24 0.41 -25.71
C SER A 58 -10.47 0.30 -24.20
N GLU A 59 -11.04 -0.82 -23.74
CA GLU A 59 -11.25 -1.08 -22.31
C GLU A 59 -9.93 -1.16 -21.53
N ARG A 60 -8.89 -1.75 -22.13
CA ARG A 60 -7.55 -1.81 -21.53
C ARG A 60 -6.91 -0.43 -21.44
N GLU A 61 -7.04 0.39 -22.48
CA GLU A 61 -6.55 1.77 -22.47
C GLU A 61 -7.27 2.61 -21.41
N GLU A 62 -8.60 2.53 -21.35
CA GLU A 62 -9.39 3.23 -20.33
C GLU A 62 -9.00 2.79 -18.91
N PHE A 63 -8.82 1.48 -18.70
CA PHE A 63 -8.38 0.93 -17.42
C PHE A 63 -7.02 1.50 -16.99
N ILE A 64 -6.03 1.51 -17.89
CA ILE A 64 -4.70 2.08 -17.60
C ILE A 64 -4.80 3.59 -17.34
N LEU A 65 -5.57 4.33 -18.15
CA LEU A 65 -5.75 5.77 -17.96
C LEU A 65 -6.40 6.11 -16.62
N LYS A 66 -7.36 5.30 -16.17
CA LYS A 66 -7.97 5.43 -14.85
C LYS A 66 -6.91 5.18 -13.76
N LYS A 67 -6.16 4.07 -13.86
CA LYS A 67 -5.09 3.70 -12.93
C LYS A 67 -3.99 4.76 -12.81
N LEU A 68 -3.60 5.40 -13.91
CA LEU A 68 -2.60 6.47 -13.93
C LEU A 68 -3.04 7.75 -13.20
N LYS A 69 -4.35 7.96 -13.03
CA LYS A 69 -4.91 9.11 -12.31
C LYS A 69 -5.10 8.82 -10.81
N GLU A 70 -5.08 7.55 -10.41
CA GLU A 70 -5.20 7.15 -9.01
C GLU A 70 -3.92 7.55 -8.25
N LYS A 71 -4.09 8.21 -7.10
CA LYS A 71 -3.01 8.45 -6.16
C LYS A 71 -2.96 7.26 -5.22
N ASN A 72 -1.90 6.48 -5.29
CA ASN A 72 -1.79 5.29 -4.46
C ASN A 72 -1.35 5.66 -3.04
N ASP A 73 -1.95 4.96 -2.08
CA ASP A 73 -1.55 5.01 -0.68
C ASP A 73 -0.40 4.04 -0.41
N GLU A 74 0.21 4.11 0.77
CA GLU A 74 1.16 3.14 1.31
C GLU A 74 0.55 1.74 1.52
N PHE A 75 -0.78 1.63 1.54
CA PHE A 75 -1.52 0.38 1.77
C PHE A 75 -2.31 -0.05 0.53
N LEU A 76 -2.26 -1.35 0.21
CA LEU A 76 -3.03 -1.96 -0.88
C LEU A 76 -4.45 -2.37 -0.47
N ASP A 77 -4.69 -2.54 0.82
CA ASP A 77 -6.02 -2.78 1.36
C ASP A 77 -6.27 -1.94 2.63
N ASP A 78 -7.55 -1.61 2.84
CA ASP A 78 -7.96 -0.75 3.95
C ASP A 78 -7.95 -1.48 5.30
N GLU A 79 -8.07 -2.82 5.28
CA GLU A 79 -7.94 -3.65 6.47
C GLU A 79 -6.52 -3.56 7.06
N ASP A 80 -5.47 -3.69 6.25
CA ASP A 80 -4.08 -3.57 6.69
C ASP A 80 -3.78 -2.16 7.20
N ARG A 81 -4.33 -1.13 6.53
CA ARG A 81 -4.22 0.25 7.01
C ARG A 81 -4.78 0.37 8.42
N THR A 82 -5.98 -0.15 8.64
CA THR A 82 -6.68 -0.10 9.93
C THR A 82 -5.86 -0.83 10.99
N TYR A 83 -5.51 -2.10 10.73
CA TYR A 83 -4.70 -2.92 11.62
C TYR A 83 -3.35 -2.28 11.97
N TYR A 84 -2.66 -1.72 10.97
CA TYR A 84 -1.37 -1.07 11.20
C TYR A 84 -1.51 0.18 12.08
N ASN A 85 -2.51 1.02 11.82
CA ASN A 85 -2.73 2.24 12.58
C ASN A 85 -3.11 1.94 14.03
N GLU A 86 -4.01 0.99 14.27
CA GLU A 86 -4.38 0.54 15.61
C GLU A 86 -3.16 0.04 16.38
N ARG A 87 -2.37 -0.86 15.76
CA ARG A 87 -1.14 -1.38 16.38
C ARG A 87 -0.14 -0.27 16.70
N MET A 88 0.02 0.70 15.81
CA MET A 88 0.94 1.83 16.04
C MET A 88 0.47 2.75 17.16
N ASN A 89 -0.84 2.95 17.32
CA ASN A 89 -1.37 3.74 18.42
C ASN A 89 -1.14 3.04 19.76
N MET A 90 -1.40 1.73 19.84
CA MET A 90 -1.10 0.96 21.05
C MET A 90 0.38 1.05 21.45
N ILE A 91 1.30 0.92 20.49
CA ILE A 91 2.75 1.02 20.75
C ILE A 91 3.11 2.42 21.28
N LYS A 92 2.49 3.48 20.75
CA LYS A 92 2.73 4.85 21.24
C LYS A 92 2.21 5.03 22.66
N ASP A 93 1.02 4.51 22.96
CA ASP A 93 0.42 4.61 24.28
C ASP A 93 1.26 3.87 25.33
N ASP A 94 1.73 2.65 25.00
CA ASP A 94 2.64 1.87 25.82
C ASP A 94 3.97 2.61 26.07
N TYR A 95 4.52 3.25 25.04
CA TYR A 95 5.74 4.05 25.16
C TYR A 95 5.52 5.28 26.06
N VAL A 96 4.41 5.99 25.91
CA VAL A 96 4.06 7.14 26.75
C VAL A 96 3.92 6.70 28.21
N LYS A 97 3.25 5.57 28.46
CA LYS A 97 3.12 4.99 29.80
C LYS A 97 4.49 4.67 30.39
N TYR A 98 5.34 3.96 29.65
CA TYR A 98 6.72 3.64 30.07
C TYR A 98 7.50 4.91 30.45
N MET A 99 7.40 5.96 29.64
CA MET A 99 8.11 7.22 29.90
C MET A 99 7.58 7.96 31.13
N ASN A 100 6.28 7.87 31.41
CA ASN A 100 5.68 8.45 32.62
C ASN A 100 6.10 7.68 33.87
N ASP A 101 6.06 6.35 33.84
CA ASP A 101 6.47 5.50 34.95
C ASP A 101 7.96 5.72 35.29
N LYS A 102 8.82 5.83 34.26
CA LYS A 102 10.24 6.15 34.44
C LYS A 102 10.48 7.52 35.06
N LYS A 103 9.69 8.54 34.70
CA LYS A 103 9.77 9.87 35.33
C LYS A 103 9.34 9.81 36.79
N ALA A 104 8.28 9.08 37.10
CA ALA A 104 7.78 8.91 38.46
C ALA A 104 8.75 8.16 39.37
N SER A 105 9.55 7.22 38.83
CA SER A 105 10.57 6.50 39.60
C SER A 105 11.88 7.27 39.82
N THR A 106 12.06 8.42 39.17
CA THR A 106 13.30 9.24 39.24
C THR A 106 13.12 10.49 40.11
N ASN A 107 11.90 10.77 40.57
CA ASN A 107 11.55 11.81 41.56
C ASN A 107 11.27 11.17 42.92
#